data_AF-A0A0Q9S4Y6-F1
#
_entry.id   AF-A0A0Q9S4Y6-F1
#
_cell.length_a   1.000
_cell.length_b   1.000
_cell.length_c   1.000
_cell.angle_alpha   90.00
_cell.angle_beta   90.00
_cell.angle_gamma   90.00
#
_symmetry.space_group_name_H-M   'P 1'
#
loop_
_entity.id
_entity.type
_entity.pdbx_description
1 polymer ?
#
loop_
_entity_poly.entity_id
_entity_poly.type
_entity_poly.pdbx_seq_one_letter_code
_entity_poly.pdbx_strand_id
1 'polypeptide(L)'
;MLPLRVSMGDPMGQAKSGRLPAPIDVSGAARVFDPREGELYYWAPSHTVAIFHDDLGQSVPPPGLVRLGVVDSGLSSIDEAGNSFLVRIEPATGTPTTMGS
;
A
#
# COMPACT_ATOMS: atom_id res chain seq x y z
N MET A 1 -1.77 -11.80 7.78
CA MET A 1 -1.07 -12.63 6.78
C MET A 1 0.30 -12.04 6.53
N LEU A 2 1.33 -12.56 7.20
CA LEU A 2 2.73 -12.16 7.06
C LEU A 2 3.62 -13.33 7.55
N PRO A 3 4.87 -13.49 7.08
CA PRO A 3 5.50 -12.72 6.00
C PRO A 3 4.97 -13.15 4.61
N LEU A 4 5.14 -12.28 3.61
CA LEU A 4 4.76 -12.60 2.24
C LEU A 4 5.64 -11.90 1.20
N ARG A 5 5.53 -12.33 -0.05
CA ARG A 5 6.18 -11.74 -1.22
C ARG A 5 5.13 -11.25 -2.21
N VAL A 6 5.32 -10.05 -2.74
CA VAL A 6 4.44 -9.43 -3.74
C VAL A 6 5.29 -8.97 -4.91
N SER A 7 4.95 -9.41 -6.13
CA SER A 7 5.48 -8.78 -7.33
C SER A 7 4.75 -7.46 -7.52
N MET A 8 5.50 -6.36 -7.57
CA MET A 8 4.97 -5.03 -7.76
C MET A 8 5.45 -4.43 -9.08
N GLY A 9 4.64 -3.54 -9.63
CA GLY A 9 4.99 -2.70 -10.75
C GLY A 9 4.31 -1.35 -10.69
N ASP A 10 4.70 -0.46 -11.60
CA ASP A 10 4.20 0.91 -11.66
C ASP A 10 3.85 1.28 -13.10
N PRO A 11 2.63 0.93 -13.54
CA PRO A 11 2.22 1.17 -14.91
C PRO A 11 1.94 2.65 -15.21
N MET A 12 1.67 3.48 -14.18
CA MET A 12 1.25 4.88 -14.35
C MET A 12 2.22 5.90 -13.78
N GLY A 13 3.31 5.47 -13.15
CA GLY A 13 4.31 6.36 -12.54
C GLY A 13 3.87 6.97 -11.21
N GLN A 14 2.75 6.51 -10.63
CA GLN A 14 2.13 7.13 -9.45
C GLN A 14 2.06 6.19 -8.25
N ALA A 15 1.98 4.88 -8.52
CA ALA A 15 1.76 3.89 -7.48
C ALA A 15 2.44 2.58 -7.81
N LYS A 16 3.26 2.10 -6.87
CA LYS A 16 3.83 0.77 -6.92
C LYS A 16 2.76 -0.20 -6.39
N SER A 17 2.27 -1.10 -7.25
CA SER A 17 1.13 -1.96 -6.91
C SER A 17 1.33 -3.42 -7.29
N GLY A 18 0.71 -4.31 -6.53
CA GLY A 18 0.81 -5.75 -6.73
C GLY A 18 -0.30 -6.54 -6.05
N ARG A 19 -0.62 -7.70 -6.62
CA ARG A 19 -1.69 -8.57 -6.12
C ARG A 19 -1.21 -9.41 -4.93
N LEU A 20 -1.99 -9.41 -3.85
CA LEU A 20 -1.76 -10.29 -2.71
C LEU A 20 -2.11 -11.75 -3.04
N PRO A 21 -1.44 -12.72 -2.39
CA PRO A 21 -1.75 -14.14 -2.59
C PRO A 21 -3.12 -14.55 -2.04
N ALA A 22 -3.68 -13.78 -1.11
CA ALA A 22 -5.03 -13.97 -0.56
C ALA A 22 -5.68 -12.62 -0.22
N PRO A 23 -7.02 -12.54 -0.19
CA PRO A 23 -7.72 -11.33 0.22
C PRO A 23 -7.47 -10.95 1.68
N ILE A 24 -7.63 -9.67 1.99
CA ILE A 24 -7.72 -9.15 3.36
C ILE A 24 -9.19 -8.86 3.65
N ASP A 25 -9.68 -9.27 4.81
CA ASP A 25 -11.00 -8.84 5.26
C ASP A 25 -10.95 -7.34 5.62
N VAL A 26 -11.72 -6.56 4.88
CA VAL A 26 -11.86 -5.11 5.05
C VAL A 26 -13.33 -4.72 5.27
N SER A 27 -14.14 -5.66 5.75
CA SER A 27 -15.49 -5.37 6.19
C SER A 27 -15.47 -4.31 7.31
N GLY A 28 -16.32 -3.30 7.19
CA GLY A 28 -16.36 -2.17 8.14
C GLY A 28 -15.24 -1.14 8.03
N ALA A 29 -14.23 -1.34 7.16
CA ALA A 29 -13.16 -0.36 6.99
C ALA A 29 -13.63 0.89 6.23
N ALA A 30 -13.09 2.05 6.61
CA ALA A 30 -13.36 3.31 5.91
C ALA A 30 -12.85 3.27 4.47
N ARG A 31 -13.64 3.85 3.55
CA ARG A 31 -13.29 3.96 2.14
C ARG A 31 -12.61 5.29 1.86
N VAL A 32 -11.50 5.24 1.14
CA VAL A 32 -10.72 6.41 0.70
C VAL A 32 -10.87 6.53 -0.81
N PHE A 33 -11.29 7.71 -1.25
CA PHE A 33 -11.43 8.05 -2.66
C PHE A 33 -10.31 8.96 -3.15
N ASP A 34 -9.56 9.55 -2.25
CA ASP A 34 -8.47 10.47 -2.53
C ASP A 34 -7.20 9.99 -1.81
N PRO A 35 -6.41 9.08 -2.43
CA PRO A 35 -5.23 8.53 -1.80
C PRO A 35 -4.12 9.57 -1.72
N ARG A 36 -3.31 9.47 -0.67
CA ARG A 36 -2.18 10.38 -0.43
C ARG A 36 -0.85 9.75 -0.79
N GLU A 37 0.06 10.58 -1.27
CA GLU A 37 1.48 10.26 -1.40
C GLU A 37 2.03 9.74 -0.05
N GLY A 38 2.87 8.72 -0.11
CA GLY A 38 3.49 8.09 1.04
C GLY A 38 2.59 7.12 1.80
N GLU A 39 1.38 6.83 1.32
CA GLU A 39 0.45 5.93 2.00
C GLU A 39 0.24 4.60 1.28
N LEU A 40 -0.05 3.57 2.09
CA LEU A 40 -0.32 2.21 1.64
C LEU A 40 -1.82 1.96 1.64
N TYR A 41 -2.32 1.45 0.52
CA TYR A 41 -3.74 1.18 0.30
C TYR A 41 -4.01 -0.23 -0.21
N TYR A 42 -5.26 -0.67 -0.05
CA TYR A 42 -5.79 -1.93 -0.54
C TYR A 42 -7.02 -1.71 -1.44
N TRP A 43 -6.97 -2.32 -2.62
CA TRP A 43 -8.07 -2.40 -3.57
C TRP A 43 -8.72 -3.79 -3.50
N ALA A 44 -9.87 -3.84 -2.82
CA ALA A 44 -10.58 -5.09 -2.53
C ALA A 44 -11.02 -5.88 -3.78
N PRO A 45 -11.49 -5.26 -4.90
CA PRO A 45 -11.97 -6.02 -6.06
C PRO A 45 -10.94 -6.98 -6.68
N SER A 46 -9.64 -6.67 -6.63
CA SER A 46 -8.58 -7.53 -7.19
C SER A 46 -7.59 -8.07 -6.16
N HIS A 47 -7.78 -7.74 -4.88
CA HIS A 47 -6.84 -8.02 -3.79
C HIS A 47 -5.47 -7.36 -4.01
N THR A 48 -5.45 -6.15 -4.55
CA THR A 48 -4.21 -5.43 -4.89
C THR A 48 -3.83 -4.48 -3.76
N VAL A 49 -2.55 -4.46 -3.39
CA VAL A 49 -1.97 -3.41 -2.54
C VAL A 49 -1.26 -2.39 -3.41
N ALA A 50 -1.28 -1.13 -3.00
CA ALA A 50 -0.64 -0.02 -3.70
C ALA A 50 0.02 0.93 -2.71
N ILE A 51 1.27 1.31 -2.99
CA ILE A 51 1.99 2.39 -2.31
C ILE A 51 2.01 3.56 -3.28
N PHE A 52 1.35 4.65 -2.92
CA PHE A 52 1.37 5.87 -3.70
C PHE A 52 2.65 6.63 -3.36
N HIS A 53 3.46 6.90 -4.38
CA HIS A 53 4.71 7.66 -4.24
C HIS A 53 4.67 8.99 -5.00
N ASP A 54 3.58 9.22 -5.72
CA ASP A 54 3.19 10.51 -6.30
C ASP A 54 1.67 10.73 -6.11
N ASP A 55 1.21 11.94 -6.36
CA ASP A 55 -0.22 12.27 -6.35
C ASP A 55 -0.94 11.56 -7.52
N LEU A 56 -2.06 10.90 -7.20
CA LEU A 56 -2.93 10.30 -8.22
C LEU A 56 -3.55 11.39 -9.12
N GLY A 57 -3.76 12.60 -8.58
CA GLY A 57 -4.32 13.75 -9.30
C GLY A 57 -5.79 13.60 -9.68
N GLN A 58 -6.46 12.55 -9.18
CA GLN A 58 -7.87 12.24 -9.42
C GLN A 58 -8.42 11.37 -8.29
N SER A 59 -9.74 11.38 -8.14
CA SER A 59 -10.41 10.49 -7.20
C SER A 59 -10.55 9.07 -7.76
N VAL A 60 -10.36 8.08 -6.90
CA VAL A 60 -10.60 6.67 -7.17
C VAL A 60 -12.11 6.41 -7.27
N PRO A 61 -12.59 5.57 -8.20
CA PRO A 61 -14.00 5.21 -8.27
C PRO A 61 -14.46 4.31 -7.10
N PRO A 62 -15.78 4.17 -6.88
CA PRO A 62 -16.33 3.14 -5.99
C PRO A 62 -15.77 1.73 -6.30
N PRO A 63 -15.52 0.89 -5.27
CA PRO A 63 -15.86 1.09 -3.85
C PRO A 63 -14.88 1.95 -3.05
N GLY A 64 -13.87 2.55 -3.68
CA GLY A 64 -12.77 3.24 -3.00
C GLY A 64 -11.72 2.27 -2.44
N LEU A 65 -10.59 2.84 -2.05
CA LEU A 65 -9.47 2.14 -1.41
C LEU A 65 -9.72 1.96 0.09
N VAL A 66 -8.97 1.06 0.69
CA VAL A 66 -8.86 0.94 2.15
C VAL A 66 -7.43 1.30 2.54
N ARG A 67 -7.26 2.32 3.38
CA ARG A 67 -5.95 2.71 3.90
C ARG A 67 -5.44 1.64 4.87
N LEU A 68 -4.27 1.07 4.57
CA LEU A 68 -3.61 0.07 5.40
C LEU A 68 -2.57 0.71 6.33
N GLY A 69 -1.97 1.83 5.93
CA GLY A 69 -0.94 2.49 6.73
C GLY A 69 -0.23 3.62 5.99
N VAL A 70 0.86 4.09 6.59
CA VAL A 70 1.75 5.12 6.07
C VAL A 70 3.17 4.54 5.96
N VAL A 71 3.90 4.96 4.93
CA VAL A 71 5.33 4.71 4.81
C VAL A 71 6.05 5.67 5.76
N ASP A 72 6.61 5.13 6.84
CA ASP A 72 7.33 5.92 7.85
C ASP A 72 8.71 6.37 7.36
N SER A 73 9.37 5.55 6.52
CA SER A 73 10.69 5.84 5.96
C SER A 73 10.92 5.09 4.64
N GLY A 74 11.86 5.58 3.82
CA GLY A 74 12.30 4.88 2.60
C GLY A 74 11.39 5.04 1.38
N LEU A 75 10.51 6.06 1.34
CA LEU A 75 9.64 6.30 0.19
C LEU A 75 10.42 6.54 -1.11
N SER A 76 11.55 7.25 -1.05
CA SER A 76 12.43 7.48 -2.21
C SER A 76 12.97 6.17 -2.81
N SER A 77 13.33 5.20 -1.96
CA SER A 77 13.79 3.89 -2.44
C SER A 77 12.67 3.09 -3.11
N ILE A 78 11.41 3.35 -2.74
CA ILE A 78 10.24 2.74 -3.37
C ILE A 78 9.99 3.36 -4.74
N ASP A 79 10.09 4.69 -4.86
CA ASP A 79 10.01 5.41 -6.14
C ASP A 79 11.06 4.89 -7.14
N GLU A 80 12.32 4.79 -6.69
CA GLU A 80 13.47 4.34 -7.48
C GLU A 80 13.44 2.84 -7.86
N ALA A 81 12.55 2.03 -7.27
CA ALA A 81 12.48 0.58 -7.48
C ALA A 81 12.06 0.16 -8.92
N GLY A 82 11.82 1.13 -9.80
CA GLY A 82 11.45 0.91 -11.19
C GLY A 82 10.05 0.32 -11.35
N ASN A 83 9.80 -0.33 -12.49
CA ASN A 83 8.46 -0.79 -12.91
C ASN A 83 8.21 -2.28 -12.66
N SER A 84 9.19 -3.04 -12.18
CA SER A 84 9.04 -4.46 -11.86
C SER A 84 10.04 -4.88 -10.79
N PHE A 85 9.55 -5.23 -9.61
CA PHE A 85 10.37 -5.65 -8.47
C PHE A 85 9.58 -6.53 -7.50
N LEU A 86 10.31 -7.29 -6.68
CA LEU A 86 9.74 -8.17 -5.68
C LEU A 86 9.86 -7.55 -4.29
N VAL A 87 8.72 -7.30 -3.65
CA VAL A 87 8.66 -6.81 -2.27
C VAL A 87 8.48 -7.98 -1.31
N ARG A 88 9.25 -7.99 -0.22
CA ARG A 88 8.98 -8.84 0.94
C ARG A 88 8.35 -7.98 2.02
N ILE A 89 7.18 -8.40 2.51
CA ILE A 89 6.48 -7.73 3.60
C ILE A 89 6.57 -8.65 4.83
N GLU A 90 7.06 -8.12 5.94
CA GLU A 90 7.28 -8.85 7.18
C GLU A 90 6.84 -8.03 8.39
N PRO A 91 6.49 -8.68 9.53
CA PRO A 91 6.22 -7.95 10.76
C PRO A 91 7.46 -7.16 11.20
N ALA A 92 7.27 -5.91 11.62
CA ALA A 92 8.37 -5.12 12.16
C ALA A 92 9.01 -5.83 13.34
N THR A 93 10.33 -5.96 13.34
CA THR A 93 11.08 -6.59 14.43
C THR A 93 11.36 -5.54 15.50
N GLY A 94 10.36 -5.23 16.31
CA GLY A 94 10.46 -4.27 17.41
C GLY A 94 9.10 -4.06 18.07
N THR A 95 9.05 -3.98 19.40
CA THR A 95 7.86 -3.55 20.12
C THR A 95 7.52 -2.12 19.68
N PRO A 96 6.29 -1.80 19.23
CA PRO A 96 5.89 -0.42 19.07
C PRO A 96 6.06 0.22 20.44
N THR A 97 7.01 1.14 20.57
CA THR A 97 7.18 1.91 21.80
C THR A 97 5.97 2.82 21.85
N THR A 98 4.94 2.41 22.59
CA THR A 98 3.88 3.31 23.04
C THR A 98 4.57 4.38 23.88
N MET A 99 4.93 5.50 23.25
CA MET A 99 5.23 6.72 23.99
C MET A 99 3.92 7.14 24.65
N GLY A 100 3.86 6.91 25.95
CA GLY A 100 2.68 7.08 26.77
C GLY A 100 2.22 8.54 26.85
N SER A 101 0.89 8.63 26.99
CA SER A 101 0.07 9.67 27.64
C SER A 101 0.22 11.12 27.21
#